data_AF-A0A8T5L422-F1
#
_entry.id   AF-A0A8T5L422-F1
#
_cell.length_a   1.000
_cell.length_b   1.000
_cell.length_c   1.000
_cell.angle_alpha   90.00
_cell.angle_beta   90.00
_cell.angle_gamma   90.00
#
_symmetry.space_group_name_H-M   'P 1'
#
loop_
_entity.id
_entity.type
_entity.pdbx_description
1 polymer ?
#
loop_
_entity_poly.entity_id
_entity_poly.type
_entity_poly.pdbx_seq_one_letter_code
_entity_poly.pdbx_strand_id
1 'polypeptide(L)'
;NLKDSKMHTPNQRTHLAKEIEKIAKDIIIIKVAACKIDTYRKEGVNMNKLEAMKFADILNYLNPTMSYIDCPDTVPKRLEDYLKKMVDNGTSFCVEHKADENYPIVSAASIIAKVTRDEEVEKLKKEHKLSTFGDIGSGYPSDPLTVQWMKSWIEKNKEFPDCVRKSWITTELMVAEKEQSKLSTWFGKLRK
;
A
#
# COMPACT_ATOMS: atom_id res chain seq x y z
N ASN A 1 19.19 4.77 16.29
CA ASN A 1 19.58 3.69 15.37
C ASN A 1 18.38 3.39 14.48
N LEU A 2 18.47 3.59 13.17
CA LEU A 2 17.34 3.44 12.24
C LEU A 2 17.22 2.02 11.64
N LYS A 3 18.26 1.17 11.76
CA LYS A 3 18.35 -0.07 10.98
C LYS A 3 17.27 -1.13 11.28
N ASP A 4 16.56 -1.00 12.40
CA ASP A 4 15.55 -1.97 12.83
C ASP A 4 14.12 -1.38 12.81
N SER A 5 13.74 -0.66 11.75
CA SER A 5 12.40 -0.05 11.64
C SER A 5 11.25 -1.05 11.81
N LYS A 6 11.50 -2.33 11.48
CA LYS A 6 10.56 -3.46 11.63
C LYS A 6 10.36 -3.89 13.09
N MET A 7 11.29 -3.56 13.99
CA MET A 7 11.21 -3.84 15.43
C MET A 7 10.64 -2.66 16.24
N HIS A 8 10.46 -1.49 15.60
CA HIS A 8 9.92 -0.32 16.28
C HIS A 8 8.40 -0.41 16.43
N THR A 9 7.91 -0.15 17.64
CA THR A 9 6.48 0.03 17.91
C THR A 9 5.93 1.25 17.16
N PRO A 10 4.60 1.37 16.95
CA PRO A 10 4.01 2.55 16.31
C PRO A 10 4.48 3.86 16.96
N ASN A 11 4.47 3.94 18.30
CA ASN A 11 4.92 5.13 19.03
C ASN A 11 6.40 5.46 18.79
N GLN A 12 7.26 4.44 18.73
CA GLN A 12 8.68 4.62 18.42
C GLN A 12 8.87 5.14 17.00
N ARG A 13 8.12 4.61 16.01
CA ARG A 13 8.15 5.09 14.63
C ARG A 13 7.70 6.54 14.52
N THR A 14 6.62 6.94 15.21
CA THR A 14 6.16 8.33 15.23
C THR A 14 7.20 9.27 15.83
N HIS A 15 7.88 8.86 16.90
CA HIS A 15 8.96 9.67 17.47
C HIS A 15 10.13 9.80 16.48
N LEU A 16 10.58 8.70 15.87
CA LEU A 16 11.66 8.71 14.89
C LEU A 16 11.31 9.54 13.64
N ALA A 17 10.06 9.48 13.16
CA ALA A 17 9.59 10.30 12.04
C ALA A 17 9.80 11.79 12.31
N LYS A 18 9.45 12.26 13.52
CA LYS A 18 9.69 13.66 13.93
C LYS A 18 11.17 14.03 13.97
N GLU A 19 12.03 13.12 14.39
CA GLU A 19 13.48 13.36 14.38
C GLU A 19 14.04 13.38 12.95
N ILE A 20 13.53 12.51 12.06
CA ILE A 20 13.87 12.50 10.62
C ILE A 20 13.45 13.83 9.96
N GLU A 21 12.23 14.31 10.23
CA GLU A 21 11.71 15.58 9.68
C GLU A 21 12.57 16.79 10.06
N LYS A 22 13.21 16.77 11.24
CA LYS A 22 14.09 17.87 11.67
C LYS A 22 15.42 17.91 10.92
N ILE A 23 15.93 16.75 10.48
CA ILE A 23 17.26 16.63 9.87
C ILE A 23 17.20 16.52 8.34
N ALA A 24 16.08 16.06 7.80
CA ALA A 24 15.90 15.90 6.36
C ALA A 24 15.80 17.27 5.70
N LYS A 25 16.55 17.46 4.61
CA LYS A 25 16.45 18.69 3.81
C LYS A 25 15.07 18.82 3.17
N ASP A 26 14.59 17.73 2.58
CA ASP A 26 13.32 17.65 1.88
C ASP A 26 12.70 16.26 2.11
N ILE A 27 11.37 16.20 2.25
CA ILE A 27 10.61 14.95 2.36
C ILE A 27 9.43 15.03 1.39
N ILE A 28 9.29 14.02 0.54
CA ILE A 28 8.14 13.88 -0.36
C ILE A 28 7.43 12.59 -0.07
N ILE A 29 6.10 12.67 0.00
CA ILE A 29 5.23 11.54 0.23
C ILE A 29 4.16 11.51 -0.84
N ILE A 30 4.14 10.44 -1.64
CA ILE A 30 3.09 10.20 -2.62
C ILE A 30 2.16 9.12 -2.08
N LYS A 31 0.89 9.48 -1.88
CA LYS A 31 -0.18 8.55 -1.48
C LYS A 31 -0.98 8.13 -2.71
N VAL A 32 -1.17 6.82 -2.90
CA VAL A 32 -2.01 6.28 -3.97
C VAL A 32 -3.23 5.60 -3.35
N ALA A 33 -4.40 6.20 -3.54
CA ALA A 33 -5.67 5.66 -3.02
C ALA A 33 -6.04 4.32 -3.68
N ALA A 34 -6.76 3.47 -2.94
CA ALA A 34 -7.18 2.14 -3.41
C ALA A 34 -7.96 2.20 -4.74
N CYS A 35 -8.93 3.12 -4.87
CA CYS A 35 -9.68 3.35 -6.10
C CYS A 35 -8.78 3.72 -7.29
N LYS A 36 -7.70 4.48 -7.06
CA LYS A 36 -6.75 4.86 -8.11
C LYS A 36 -5.87 3.68 -8.51
N ILE A 37 -5.47 2.85 -7.55
CA ILE A 37 -4.78 1.58 -7.82
C ILE A 37 -5.66 0.68 -8.70
N ASP A 38 -6.94 0.52 -8.37
CA ASP A 38 -7.87 -0.27 -9.18
C ASP A 38 -8.03 0.30 -10.61
N THR A 39 -8.01 1.63 -10.75
CA THR A 39 -8.05 2.30 -12.06
C THR A 39 -6.82 1.93 -12.90
N TYR A 40 -5.62 2.05 -12.32
CA TYR A 40 -4.38 1.64 -12.99
C TYR A 40 -4.38 0.16 -13.39
N ARG A 41 -4.89 -0.71 -12.52
CA ARG A 41 -5.00 -2.15 -12.79
C ARG A 41 -5.92 -2.43 -13.98
N LYS A 42 -7.06 -1.73 -14.08
CA LYS A 42 -7.97 -1.80 -15.23
C LYS A 42 -7.32 -1.32 -16.53
N GLU A 43 -6.43 -0.33 -16.45
CA GLU A 43 -5.65 0.19 -17.57
C GLU A 43 -4.43 -0.69 -17.94
N GLY A 44 -4.29 -1.87 -17.32
CA GLY A 44 -3.19 -2.79 -17.60
C GLY A 44 -1.85 -2.43 -16.93
N VAL A 45 -1.86 -1.50 -15.98
CA VAL A 45 -0.68 -1.15 -15.18
C VAL A 45 -0.60 -2.09 -13.98
N ASN A 46 0.46 -2.90 -13.92
CA ASN A 46 0.73 -3.77 -12.78
C ASN A 46 1.39 -3.02 -11.61
N MET A 47 1.54 -3.68 -10.46
CA MET A 47 2.06 -3.03 -9.24
C MET A 47 3.48 -2.52 -9.41
N ASN A 48 4.37 -3.36 -9.95
CA ASN A 48 5.78 -2.99 -10.12
C ASN A 48 5.95 -1.76 -11.01
N LYS A 49 5.15 -1.66 -12.09
CA LYS A 49 5.15 -0.48 -12.97
C LYS A 49 4.57 0.74 -12.26
N LEU A 50 3.49 0.58 -11.50
CA LEU A 50 2.90 1.67 -10.71
C LEU A 50 3.89 2.20 -9.66
N GLU A 51 4.56 1.32 -8.94
CA GLU A 51 5.59 1.67 -7.96
C GLU A 51 6.76 2.39 -8.63
N ALA A 52 7.24 1.88 -9.78
CA ALA A 52 8.30 2.53 -10.54
C ALA A 52 7.92 3.94 -11.00
N MET A 53 6.67 4.14 -11.46
CA MET A 53 6.16 5.48 -11.79
C MET A 53 6.20 6.42 -10.58
N LYS A 54 5.85 5.93 -9.39
CA LYS A 54 5.83 6.76 -8.17
C LYS A 54 7.22 7.03 -7.61
N PHE A 55 8.15 6.09 -7.72
CA PHE A 55 9.55 6.37 -7.48
C PHE A 55 10.08 7.43 -8.45
N ALA A 56 9.78 7.32 -9.75
CA ALA A 56 10.19 8.32 -10.74
C ALA A 56 9.62 9.71 -10.45
N ASP A 57 8.32 9.82 -10.10
CA ASP A 57 7.69 11.08 -9.69
C ASP A 57 8.47 11.75 -8.53
N ILE A 58 8.86 10.97 -7.51
CA ILE A 58 9.64 11.47 -6.36
C ILE A 58 11.03 11.92 -6.80
N LEU A 59 11.72 11.13 -7.62
CA LEU A 59 13.09 11.42 -8.05
C LEU A 59 13.18 12.62 -8.97
N ASN A 60 12.21 12.80 -9.87
CA ASN A 60 12.13 13.98 -10.74
C ASN A 60 11.90 15.26 -9.94
N TYR A 61 11.09 15.20 -8.88
CA TYR A 61 10.89 16.36 -8.01
C TYR A 61 12.12 16.65 -7.15
N LEU A 62 12.68 15.66 -6.45
CA LEU A 62 13.81 15.87 -5.53
C LEU A 62 15.13 16.16 -6.25
N ASN A 63 15.28 15.64 -7.47
CA ASN A 63 16.49 15.72 -8.28
C ASN A 63 17.80 15.44 -7.52
N PRO A 64 17.93 14.27 -6.84
CA PRO A 64 19.15 13.95 -6.13
C PRO A 64 20.26 13.52 -7.10
N THR A 65 21.52 13.74 -6.75
CA THR A 65 22.65 13.19 -7.51
C THR A 65 22.68 11.65 -7.46
N MET A 66 22.36 11.07 -6.30
CA MET A 66 22.37 9.63 -6.05
C MET A 66 21.14 9.23 -5.23
N SER A 67 20.48 8.15 -5.63
CA SER A 67 19.32 7.58 -4.95
C SER A 67 19.55 6.13 -4.56
N TYR A 68 19.16 5.77 -3.34
CA TYR A 68 19.14 4.40 -2.84
C TYR A 68 17.67 3.96 -2.72
N ILE A 69 17.32 2.85 -3.35
CA ILE A 69 15.92 2.44 -3.54
C ILE A 69 15.76 0.98 -3.13
N ASP A 70 14.83 0.74 -2.20
CA ASP A 70 14.42 -0.61 -1.85
C ASP A 70 13.53 -1.19 -2.95
N CYS A 71 13.92 -2.34 -3.49
CA CYS A 71 13.25 -2.94 -4.64
C CYS A 71 12.08 -3.84 -4.24
N PRO A 72 10.82 -3.50 -4.62
CA PRO A 72 9.66 -4.35 -4.42
C PRO A 72 9.52 -5.44 -5.50
N ASP A 73 10.10 -5.25 -6.69
CA ASP A 73 10.15 -6.28 -7.73
C ASP A 73 11.09 -7.40 -7.30
N THR A 74 10.76 -8.64 -7.64
CA THR A 74 11.64 -9.82 -7.56
C THR A 74 12.99 -9.65 -8.26
N VAL A 75 13.10 -8.75 -9.24
CA VAL A 75 14.31 -8.49 -10.01
C VAL A 75 14.64 -6.99 -9.97
N PRO A 76 15.66 -6.56 -9.21
CA PRO A 76 16.06 -5.15 -9.07
C PRO A 76 16.30 -4.44 -10.40
N LYS A 77 16.85 -5.19 -11.36
CA LYS A 77 17.14 -4.69 -12.69
C LYS A 77 15.90 -4.15 -13.42
N ARG A 78 14.73 -4.77 -13.22
CA ARG A 78 13.48 -4.31 -13.85
C ARG A 78 13.07 -2.93 -13.34
N LEU A 79 13.18 -2.69 -12.04
CA LEU A 79 12.90 -1.38 -11.46
C LEU A 79 13.89 -0.34 -11.98
N GLU A 80 15.18 -0.66 -11.97
CA GLU A 80 16.22 0.22 -12.52
C GLU A 80 15.95 0.60 -13.99
N ASP A 81 15.53 -0.37 -14.82
CA ASP A 81 15.22 -0.14 -16.23
C ASP A 81 13.94 0.68 -16.44
N TYR A 82 12.96 0.60 -15.53
CA TYR A 82 11.81 1.52 -15.53
C TYR A 82 12.26 2.94 -15.17
N LEU A 83 13.06 3.10 -14.11
CA LEU A 83 13.52 4.40 -13.64
C LEU A 83 14.34 5.12 -14.70
N LYS A 84 15.25 4.43 -15.39
CA LYS A 84 16.03 4.98 -16.51
C LYS A 84 15.19 5.55 -17.66
N LYS A 85 13.95 5.08 -17.82
CA LYS A 85 13.03 5.58 -18.86
C LYS A 85 12.17 6.75 -18.40
N MET A 86 12.01 6.93 -17.09
CA MET A 86 11.06 7.87 -16.50
C MET A 86 11.73 9.04 -15.77
N VAL A 87 13.00 8.89 -15.39
CA VAL A 87 13.79 9.90 -14.69
C VAL A 87 14.75 10.56 -15.66
N ASP A 88 14.62 11.88 -15.84
CA ASP A 88 15.29 12.65 -16.90
C ASP A 88 16.22 13.75 -16.38
N ASN A 89 16.54 13.73 -15.09
CA ASN A 89 17.29 14.78 -14.40
C ASN A 89 18.75 14.42 -14.06
N GLY A 90 19.23 13.25 -14.51
CA GLY A 90 20.61 12.80 -14.28
C GLY A 90 20.88 12.11 -12.94
N THR A 91 19.84 11.81 -12.15
CA THR A 91 19.98 11.00 -10.92
C THR A 91 20.60 9.62 -11.20
N SER A 92 21.61 9.24 -10.41
CA SER A 92 22.12 7.86 -10.35
C SER A 92 21.32 6.99 -9.39
N PHE A 93 21.13 5.71 -9.70
CA PHE A 93 20.33 4.78 -8.89
C PHE A 93 21.17 3.63 -8.34
N CYS A 94 21.02 3.34 -7.05
CA CYS A 94 21.36 2.07 -6.42
C CYS A 94 20.04 1.38 -6.03
N VAL A 95 19.70 0.32 -6.77
CA VAL A 95 18.46 -0.43 -6.57
C VAL A 95 18.82 -1.82 -6.07
N GLU A 96 18.40 -2.16 -4.85
CA GLU A 96 18.66 -3.46 -4.23
C GLU A 96 17.50 -3.90 -3.36
N HIS A 97 17.46 -5.18 -3.02
CA HIS A 97 16.51 -5.68 -2.02
C HIS A 97 16.98 -5.35 -0.61
N LYS A 98 16.03 -5.08 0.28
CA LYS A 98 16.30 -4.80 1.70
C LYS A 98 17.23 -3.60 1.88
N ALA A 99 17.12 -2.63 0.99
CA ALA A 99 17.92 -1.41 1.05
C ALA A 99 17.65 -0.64 2.35
N ASP A 100 16.48 -0.84 2.97
CA ASP A 100 16.11 -0.30 4.29
C ASP A 100 16.96 -0.85 5.44
N GLU A 101 17.53 -2.05 5.31
CA GLU A 101 18.43 -2.66 6.30
C GLU A 101 19.88 -2.16 6.13
N ASN A 102 20.26 -1.83 4.89
CA ASN A 102 21.64 -1.46 4.54
C ASN A 102 21.90 0.04 4.63
N TYR A 103 20.95 0.88 4.19
CA TYR A 103 21.13 2.32 4.09
C TYR A 103 20.22 3.09 5.06
N PRO A 104 20.78 3.91 5.98
CA PRO A 104 20.00 4.71 6.91
C PRO A 104 18.99 5.64 6.24
N ILE A 105 19.31 6.17 5.05
CA ILE A 105 18.41 7.06 4.30
C ILE A 105 17.16 6.33 3.80
N VAL A 106 17.30 5.06 3.39
CA VAL A 106 16.18 4.23 2.96
C VAL A 106 15.36 3.79 4.17
N SER A 107 16.00 3.48 5.30
CA SER A 107 15.28 3.23 6.55
C SER A 107 14.46 4.45 6.98
N ALA A 108 15.02 5.66 6.89
CA ALA A 108 14.31 6.89 7.20
C ALA A 108 13.07 7.07 6.31
N ALA A 109 13.22 6.89 4.99
CA ALA A 109 12.09 6.93 4.06
C ALA A 109 11.03 5.86 4.39
N SER A 110 11.45 4.65 4.76
CA SER A 110 10.57 3.55 5.17
C SER A 110 9.78 3.86 6.45
N ILE A 111 10.41 4.54 7.43
CA ILE A 111 9.74 4.98 8.66
C ILE A 111 8.68 6.05 8.33
N ILE A 112 9.05 7.07 7.55
CA ILE A 112 8.10 8.12 7.13
C ILE A 112 6.90 7.50 6.41
N ALA A 113 7.15 6.63 5.42
CA ALA A 113 6.08 5.97 4.68
C ALA A 113 5.16 5.12 5.57
N LYS A 114 5.71 4.39 6.55
CA LYS A 114 4.92 3.59 7.51
C LYS A 114 4.07 4.45 8.43
N VAL A 115 4.64 5.52 9.00
CA VAL A 115 3.89 6.43 9.89
C VAL A 115 2.74 7.09 9.11
N THR A 116 3.01 7.59 7.89
CA THR A 116 1.96 8.18 7.07
C THR A 116 0.87 7.17 6.67
N ARG A 117 1.23 5.92 6.39
CA ARG A 117 0.25 4.85 6.13
C ARG A 117 -0.64 4.63 7.36
N ASP A 118 -0.03 4.48 8.54
CA ASP A 118 -0.75 4.21 9.77
C ASP A 118 -1.74 5.36 10.10
N GLU A 119 -1.32 6.60 9.92
CA GLU A 119 -2.18 7.79 10.06
C GLU A 119 -3.34 7.82 9.05
N GLU A 120 -3.08 7.50 7.78
CA GLU A 120 -4.12 7.45 6.75
C GLU A 120 -5.13 6.32 7.02
N VAL A 121 -4.68 5.17 7.52
CA VAL A 121 -5.57 4.07 7.92
C VAL A 121 -6.49 4.51 9.05
N GLU A 122 -5.98 5.21 10.07
CA GLU A 122 -6.81 5.75 11.17
C GLU A 122 -7.81 6.80 10.69
N LYS A 123 -7.43 7.61 9.70
CA LYS A 123 -8.34 8.55 9.05
C LYS A 123 -9.47 7.81 8.31
N LEU A 124 -9.13 6.81 7.49
CA LEU A 124 -10.10 6.01 6.74
C LEU A 124 -11.06 5.24 7.66
N LYS A 125 -10.56 4.72 8.79
CA LYS A 125 -11.40 4.10 9.84
C LYS A 125 -12.52 5.02 10.30
N LYS A 126 -12.21 6.30 10.53
CA LYS A 126 -13.16 7.33 10.97
C LYS A 126 -14.12 7.73 9.83
N GLU A 127 -13.58 8.06 8.66
CA GLU A 127 -14.35 8.56 7.51
C GLU A 127 -15.39 7.54 7.02
N HIS A 128 -14.99 6.28 6.87
CA HIS A 128 -15.87 5.22 6.42
C HIS A 128 -16.59 4.48 7.56
N LYS A 129 -16.44 4.95 8.81
CA LYS A 129 -17.01 4.31 10.01
C LYS A 129 -16.69 2.81 10.07
N LEU A 130 -15.50 2.41 9.65
CA LEU A 130 -15.14 0.99 9.48
C LEU A 130 -15.23 0.20 10.80
N SER A 131 -14.96 0.87 11.92
CA SER A 131 -15.04 0.30 13.27
C SER A 131 -16.45 -0.12 13.69
N THR A 132 -17.50 0.30 12.97
CA THR A 132 -18.88 -0.18 13.22
C THR A 132 -19.07 -1.66 12.92
N PHE A 133 -18.12 -2.26 12.21
CA PHE A 133 -18.09 -3.68 11.86
C PHE A 133 -17.00 -4.45 12.62
N GLY A 134 -16.46 -3.87 13.70
CA GLY A 134 -15.38 -4.44 14.49
C GLY A 134 -14.00 -3.93 14.07
N ASP A 135 -12.96 -4.61 14.56
CA ASP A 135 -11.58 -4.31 14.20
C ASP A 135 -11.30 -4.72 12.75
N ILE A 136 -10.73 -3.81 11.95
CA ILE A 136 -10.37 -4.08 10.55
C ILE A 136 -9.07 -4.89 10.43
N GLY A 137 -8.33 -5.05 11.54
CA GLY A 137 -7.01 -5.64 11.54
C GLY A 137 -5.98 -4.79 10.80
N SER A 138 -5.00 -5.45 10.20
CA SER A 138 -3.85 -4.84 9.51
C SER A 138 -4.12 -4.39 8.08
N GLY A 139 -5.25 -4.82 7.51
CA GLY A 139 -5.63 -4.60 6.11
C GLY A 139 -5.00 -5.61 5.13
N TYR A 140 -4.31 -6.64 5.63
CA TYR A 140 -3.72 -7.69 4.79
C TYR A 140 -4.65 -8.93 4.67
N PRO A 141 -4.69 -9.61 3.52
CA PRO A 141 -5.44 -10.86 3.37
C PRO A 141 -4.99 -12.00 4.29
N SER A 142 -3.75 -11.95 4.77
CA SER A 142 -3.19 -12.93 5.72
C SER A 142 -3.66 -12.72 7.15
N ASP A 143 -4.29 -11.58 7.45
CA ASP A 143 -4.80 -11.26 8.78
C ASP A 143 -6.24 -11.76 8.95
N PRO A 144 -6.48 -12.71 9.88
CA PRO A 144 -7.82 -13.23 10.13
C PRO A 144 -8.85 -12.15 10.49
N LEU A 145 -8.43 -11.08 11.21
CA LEU A 145 -9.32 -9.99 11.58
C LEU A 145 -9.77 -9.20 10.34
N THR A 146 -8.84 -8.91 9.42
CA THR A 146 -9.17 -8.26 8.15
C THR A 146 -10.13 -9.10 7.32
N VAL A 147 -9.89 -10.41 7.21
CA VAL A 147 -10.78 -11.32 6.47
C VAL A 147 -12.18 -11.38 7.09
N GLN A 148 -12.26 -11.49 8.43
CA GLN A 148 -13.54 -11.51 9.15
C GLN A 148 -14.30 -10.19 8.99
N TRP A 149 -13.61 -9.06 9.08
CA TRP A 149 -14.18 -7.74 8.87
C TRP A 149 -14.73 -7.59 7.45
N MET A 150 -13.96 -7.99 6.43
CA MET A 150 -14.39 -7.92 5.03
C MET A 150 -15.66 -8.76 4.77
N LYS A 151 -15.72 -9.98 5.32
CA LYS A 151 -16.92 -10.83 5.26
C LYS A 151 -18.12 -10.16 5.92
N SER A 152 -17.95 -9.66 7.14
CA SER A 152 -19.02 -8.98 7.89
C SER A 152 -19.53 -7.73 7.17
N TRP A 153 -18.62 -6.98 6.54
CA TRP A 153 -18.96 -5.79 5.76
C TRP A 153 -19.80 -6.16 4.54
N ILE A 154 -19.30 -7.10 3.72
CA ILE A 154 -19.96 -7.45 2.47
C ILE A 154 -21.26 -8.21 2.72
N GLU A 155 -21.48 -8.86 3.86
CA GLU A 155 -22.79 -9.44 4.17
C GLU A 155 -23.88 -8.36 4.33
N LYS A 156 -23.59 -7.29 5.09
CA LYS A 156 -24.57 -6.23 5.37
C LYS A 156 -24.65 -5.17 4.28
N ASN A 157 -23.58 -4.96 3.52
CA ASN A 157 -23.50 -3.96 2.46
C ASN A 157 -23.54 -4.61 1.07
N LYS A 158 -23.91 -3.86 0.04
CA LYS A 158 -23.88 -4.38 -1.34
C LYS A 158 -22.45 -4.44 -1.89
N GLU A 159 -21.63 -3.46 -1.53
CA GLU A 159 -20.30 -3.25 -2.08
C GLU A 159 -19.30 -2.89 -0.97
N PHE A 160 -18.02 -3.08 -1.27
CA PHE A 160 -16.93 -2.62 -0.42
C PHE A 160 -16.74 -1.10 -0.52
N PRO A 161 -16.29 -0.43 0.56
CA PRO A 161 -16.02 1.00 0.54
C PRO A 161 -14.82 1.30 -0.37
N ASP A 162 -14.61 2.56 -0.76
CA ASP A 162 -13.58 2.92 -1.74
C ASP A 162 -12.13 2.85 -1.22
N CYS A 163 -11.94 2.69 0.10
CA CYS A 163 -10.66 2.29 0.68
C CYS A 163 -10.34 0.79 0.44
N VAL A 164 -11.35 0.04 0.01
CA VAL A 164 -11.38 -1.28 -0.62
C VAL A 164 -10.57 -1.43 -1.91
N ARG A 165 -9.46 -2.17 -1.99
CA ARG A 165 -8.90 -2.52 -3.32
C ARG A 165 -9.77 -3.61 -3.96
N LYS A 166 -10.60 -3.24 -4.94
CA LYS A 166 -11.61 -4.11 -5.55
C LYS A 166 -10.99 -5.08 -6.58
N SER A 167 -9.85 -4.73 -7.16
CA SER A 167 -9.12 -5.58 -8.14
C SER A 167 -8.20 -6.63 -7.51
N TRP A 168 -8.26 -6.81 -6.19
CA TRP A 168 -7.48 -7.81 -5.48
C TRP A 168 -8.23 -9.14 -5.48
N ILE A 169 -7.51 -10.23 -5.70
CA ILE A 169 -8.08 -11.58 -5.77
C ILE A 169 -8.92 -11.91 -4.54
N THR A 170 -8.49 -11.50 -3.35
CA THR A 170 -9.25 -11.71 -2.10
C THR A 170 -10.61 -11.02 -2.14
N THR A 171 -10.66 -9.77 -2.63
CA THR A 171 -11.90 -9.00 -2.74
C THR A 171 -12.80 -9.58 -3.83
N GLU A 172 -12.25 -9.94 -4.99
CA GLU A 172 -12.98 -10.54 -6.12
C GLU A 172 -13.62 -11.87 -5.71
N LEU A 173 -12.87 -12.75 -5.04
CA LEU A 173 -13.38 -14.03 -4.55
C LEU A 173 -14.51 -13.84 -3.53
N MET A 174 -14.36 -12.92 -2.58
CA MET A 174 -15.40 -12.65 -1.57
C MET A 174 -16.70 -12.11 -2.19
N VAL A 175 -16.61 -11.27 -3.23
CA VAL A 175 -17.79 -10.78 -3.95
C VAL A 175 -18.45 -11.93 -4.73
N ALA A 176 -17.66 -12.73 -5.45
CA ALA A 176 -18.16 -13.86 -6.23
C ALA A 176 -18.86 -14.92 -5.37
N GLU A 177 -18.29 -15.27 -4.21
CA GLU A 177 -18.89 -16.22 -3.25
C GLU A 177 -20.27 -15.76 -2.77
N LYS A 178 -20.42 -14.45 -2.51
CA LYS A 178 -21.71 -13.87 -2.10
C LYS A 178 -22.76 -13.92 -3.21
N GLU A 179 -22.36 -13.68 -4.45
CA GLU A 179 -23.27 -13.76 -5.61
C GLU A 179 -23.74 -15.19 -5.87
N GLN A 180 -22.81 -16.16 -5.80
CA GLN A 180 -23.15 -17.59 -5.92
C GLN A 180 -24.10 -18.05 -4.81
N SER A 181 -23.88 -17.61 -3.57
CA SER A 181 -24.75 -17.95 -2.43
C SER A 181 -26.18 -17.42 -2.57
N LYS A 182 -26.35 -16.27 -3.25
CA LYS A 182 -27.70 -15.74 -3.57
C LYS A 182 -28.41 -16.58 -4.63
N LEU A 183 -27.68 -16.99 -5.67
CA LEU A 183 -28.22 -17.83 -6.75
C LEU A 183 -28.67 -19.19 -6.21
N SER A 184 -27.84 -19.86 -5.39
CA SER A 184 -28.20 -21.14 -4.78
C SER A 184 -29.45 -21.03 -3.89
N THR A 185 -29.54 -19.97 -3.08
CA THR A 185 -30.72 -19.68 -2.26
C THR A 185 -31.98 -19.44 -3.10
N TRP A 186 -31.85 -18.75 -4.24
CA TRP A 186 -32.98 -18.49 -5.15
C TRP A 186 -33.50 -19.78 -5.80
N PHE A 187 -32.61 -20.63 -6.33
CA PHE A 187 -33.01 -21.94 -6.86
C PHE A 187 -33.62 -22.86 -5.80
N GLY A 188 -33.15 -22.79 -4.55
CA GLY A 188 -33.73 -23.52 -3.43
C GLY A 188 -35.16 -23.11 -3.09
N LYS A 189 -35.52 -21.83 -3.30
CA LYS A 189 -36.89 -21.32 -3.11
C LYS A 189 -37.85 -21.72 -4.23
N LEU A 190 -37.35 -21.95 -5.46
CA LEU A 190 -38.16 -22.40 -6.59
C LEU A 190 -38.48 -23.91 -6.59
N ARG A 191 -37.79 -24.69 -5.74
CA ARG A 191 -38.00 -26.14 -5.59
C ARG A 191 -38.95 -26.51 -4.44
N LYS A 192 -39.59 -25.52 -3.80
CA LYS A 192 -40.66 -25.71 -2.81
C LYS A 192 -41.98 -25.21 -3.40
#